data_AF-A0A7R8RRT0-F1
#
_entry.id   AF-A0A7R8RRT0-F1
#
_cell.length_a   1.000
_cell.length_b   1.000
_cell.length_c   1.000
_cell.angle_alpha   90.00
_cell.angle_beta   90.00
_cell.angle_gamma   90.00
#
_symmetry.space_group_name_H-M   'P 1'
#
loop_
_entity.id
_entity.type
_entity.pdbx_description
1 polymer ?
#
loop_
_entity_poly.entity_id
_entity_poly.type
_entity_poly.pdbx_seq_one_letter_code
_entity_poly.pdbx_strand_id
1 'polypeptide(L)'
;MDFQLSDDQRALRSGMRDLLGAVFDRDRMRAAVERGGALDRSLWRELGAAGFFALRLPEEAGGVGLGLPEAVLLFEEAGRALLPGPLVATHLAAGLVKGAAEGEAVVTAAEGGGRPVADLGGADAVLVGGGAGVVEGRGWRCLRGRCWRRSWRGPFPCGRWIP
;
A
#
# COMPACT_ATOMS: atom_id res chain seq x y z
N MET A 1 -33.69 -0.34 1.02
CA MET A 1 -32.28 -0.04 1.30
C MET A 1 -31.80 -1.09 2.29
N ASP A 2 -30.80 -1.88 1.92
CA ASP A 2 -30.22 -2.91 2.79
C ASP A 2 -28.74 -2.56 3.04
N PHE A 3 -28.35 -2.54 4.31
CA PHE A 3 -26.99 -2.21 4.77
C PHE A 3 -26.28 -3.42 5.38
N GLN A 4 -26.92 -4.59 5.36
CA GLN A 4 -26.29 -5.82 5.81
C GLN A 4 -25.31 -6.33 4.75
N LEU A 5 -24.24 -6.98 5.21
CA LEU A 5 -23.34 -7.67 4.29
C LEU A 5 -24.07 -8.81 3.59
N SER A 6 -23.68 -9.11 2.35
CA SER A 6 -24.08 -10.36 1.70
C SER A 6 -23.41 -11.59 2.36
N ASP A 7 -23.87 -12.79 2.02
CA ASP A 7 -23.20 -14.02 2.46
C ASP A 7 -21.76 -14.11 1.91
N ASP A 8 -21.56 -13.71 0.66
CA ASP A 8 -20.22 -13.69 0.04
C ASP A 8 -19.29 -12.70 0.74
N GLN A 9 -19.79 -11.51 1.11
CA GLN A 9 -19.02 -10.52 1.87
C GLN A 9 -18.71 -11.01 3.30
N ARG A 10 -19.64 -11.73 3.95
CA ARG A 10 -19.38 -12.38 5.24
C ARG A 10 -18.30 -13.44 5.10
N ALA A 11 -18.36 -14.27 4.07
CA ALA A 11 -17.38 -15.31 3.79
C ALA A 11 -16.00 -14.71 3.50
N LEU A 12 -15.93 -13.67 2.65
CA LEU A 12 -14.71 -12.93 2.35
C LEU A 12 -14.08 -12.37 3.64
N ARG A 13 -14.87 -11.67 4.47
CA ARG A 13 -14.38 -11.12 5.73
C ARG A 13 -13.82 -12.21 6.66
N SER A 14 -14.51 -13.36 6.77
CA SER A 14 -14.03 -14.48 7.58
C SER A 14 -12.72 -15.05 7.02
N GLY A 15 -12.66 -15.31 5.71
CA GLY A 15 -11.46 -15.84 5.07
C GLY A 15 -10.25 -14.91 5.18
N MET A 16 -10.46 -13.59 5.05
CA MET A 16 -9.40 -12.60 5.25
C MET A 16 -8.94 -12.56 6.70
N ARG A 17 -9.85 -12.66 7.66
CA ARG A 17 -9.48 -12.76 9.08
C ARG A 17 -8.62 -13.99 9.36
N ASP A 18 -9.01 -15.14 8.81
CA ASP A 18 -8.29 -16.40 9.05
C ASP A 18 -6.91 -16.37 8.39
N LEU A 19 -6.83 -15.91 7.14
CA LEU A 19 -5.58 -15.69 6.42
C LEU A 19 -4.64 -14.75 7.20
N LEU A 20 -5.16 -13.58 7.62
CA LEU A 20 -4.34 -12.60 8.34
C LEU A 20 -3.97 -13.12 9.73
N GLY A 21 -4.85 -13.85 10.41
CA GLY A 21 -4.53 -14.47 11.70
C GLY A 21 -3.42 -15.52 11.60
N ALA A 22 -3.35 -16.26 10.49
CA ALA A 22 -2.31 -17.26 10.25
C ALA A 22 -0.96 -16.63 9.87
N VAL A 23 -0.96 -15.52 9.15
CA VAL A 23 0.25 -14.88 8.61
C VAL A 23 0.82 -13.80 9.56
N PHE A 24 -0.04 -13.18 10.37
CA PHE A 24 0.26 -12.00 11.20
C PHE A 24 -0.05 -12.27 12.68
N ASP A 25 0.70 -13.19 13.29
CA ASP A 25 0.65 -13.31 14.74
C ASP A 25 1.15 -12.01 15.43
N ARG A 26 0.64 -11.80 16.65
CA ARG A 26 0.93 -10.59 17.45
C ARG A 26 2.41 -10.46 17.78
N ASP A 27 3.13 -11.57 17.89
CA ASP A 27 4.54 -11.58 18.27
C ASP A 27 5.43 -11.14 17.10
N ARG A 28 5.11 -11.54 15.86
CA ARG A 28 5.75 -11.06 14.63
C ARG A 28 5.60 -9.54 14.51
N MET A 29 4.41 -9.00 14.82
CA MET A 29 4.15 -7.55 14.81
C MET A 29 4.90 -6.81 15.91
N ARG A 30 4.89 -7.32 17.14
CA ARG A 30 5.67 -6.74 18.23
C ARG A 30 7.16 -6.70 17.89
N ALA A 31 7.69 -7.80 17.37
CA ALA A 31 9.09 -7.90 16.99
C ALA A 31 9.44 -6.95 15.83
N ALA A 32 8.52 -6.69 14.89
CA ALA A 32 8.71 -5.71 13.82
C ALA A 32 8.83 -4.27 14.38
N VAL A 33 7.99 -3.90 15.33
CA VAL A 33 8.06 -2.61 16.02
C VAL A 33 9.38 -2.47 16.79
N GLU A 34 9.78 -3.50 17.54
CA GLU A 34 11.04 -3.50 18.31
C GLU A 34 12.28 -3.37 17.43
N ARG A 35 12.24 -3.90 16.20
CA ARG A 35 13.32 -3.74 15.20
C ARG A 35 13.32 -2.37 14.50
N GLY A 36 12.56 -1.40 15.00
CA GLY A 36 12.51 -0.05 14.46
C GLY A 36 11.46 0.16 13.37
N GLY A 37 10.48 -0.74 13.25
CA GLY A 37 9.33 -0.56 12.37
C GLY A 37 9.65 -0.60 10.88
N ALA A 38 10.78 -1.21 10.48
CA ALA A 38 11.12 -1.37 9.08
C ALA A 38 10.08 -2.25 8.37
N LEU A 39 9.72 -1.85 7.15
CA LEU A 39 8.79 -2.61 6.31
C LEU A 39 9.35 -4.00 5.99
N ASP A 40 8.60 -5.04 6.34
CA ASP A 40 8.97 -6.42 6.07
C ASP A 40 8.60 -6.80 4.62
N ARG A 41 9.63 -6.98 3.79
CA ARG A 41 9.47 -7.36 2.38
C ARG A 41 8.99 -8.80 2.19
N SER A 42 9.24 -9.70 3.15
CA SER A 42 8.73 -11.07 3.06
C SER A 42 7.21 -11.08 3.24
N LEU A 43 6.74 -10.38 4.28
CA LEU A 43 5.34 -10.13 4.56
C LEU A 43 4.62 -9.44 3.39
N TRP A 44 5.26 -8.46 2.76
CA TRP A 44 4.67 -7.78 1.60
C TRP A 44 4.39 -8.74 0.44
N ARG A 45 5.32 -9.67 0.16
CA ARG A 45 5.14 -10.70 -0.86
C ARG A 45 4.09 -11.74 -0.47
N GLU A 46 4.02 -12.11 0.80
CA GLU A 46 2.98 -13.02 1.31
C GLU A 46 1.58 -12.42 1.08
N LEU A 47 1.39 -11.12 1.33
CA LEU A 47 0.14 -10.41 1.02
C LEU A 47 -0.19 -10.39 -0.47
N GLY A 48 0.80 -10.09 -1.31
CA GLY A 48 0.63 -10.11 -2.76
C GLY A 48 0.28 -11.49 -3.31
N ALA A 49 0.95 -12.54 -2.83
CA ALA A 49 0.68 -13.92 -3.20
C ALA A 49 -0.74 -14.38 -2.77
N ALA A 50 -1.28 -13.83 -1.69
CA ALA A 50 -2.65 -14.05 -1.26
C ALA A 50 -3.69 -13.20 -2.02
N GLY A 51 -3.26 -12.37 -2.99
CA GLY A 51 -4.13 -11.53 -3.80
C GLY A 51 -4.59 -10.24 -3.12
N PHE A 52 -3.99 -9.85 -1.99
CA PHE A 52 -4.40 -8.67 -1.21
C PHE A 52 -4.40 -7.39 -2.04
N PHE A 53 -3.34 -7.15 -2.81
CA PHE A 53 -3.21 -5.94 -3.64
C PHE A 53 -3.97 -6.07 -4.97
N ALA A 54 -4.21 -7.29 -5.44
CA ALA A 54 -4.88 -7.57 -6.71
C ALA A 54 -6.41 -7.71 -6.60
N LEU A 55 -7.00 -7.66 -5.40
CA LEU A 55 -8.42 -7.92 -5.12
C LEU A 55 -9.37 -7.19 -6.10
N ARG A 56 -9.08 -5.93 -6.40
CA ARG A 56 -9.91 -5.07 -7.25
C ARG A 56 -9.50 -5.03 -8.72
N LEU A 57 -8.38 -5.66 -9.08
CA LEU A 57 -7.97 -5.74 -10.47
C LEU A 57 -8.89 -6.73 -11.19
N PRO A 58 -9.19 -6.50 -12.48
CA PRO A 58 -9.96 -7.46 -13.26
C PRO A 58 -9.17 -8.75 -13.46
N GLU A 59 -9.86 -9.85 -13.76
CA GLU A 59 -9.23 -11.18 -13.90
C GLU A 59 -8.18 -11.21 -15.02
N GLU A 60 -8.37 -10.43 -16.10
CA GLU A 60 -7.40 -10.33 -17.20
C GLU A 60 -6.08 -9.69 -16.77
N ALA A 61 -6.08 -8.95 -15.66
CA ALA A 61 -4.91 -8.38 -15.02
C ALA A 61 -4.41 -9.21 -13.82
N GLY A 62 -4.89 -10.46 -13.67
CA GLY A 62 -4.52 -11.36 -12.60
C GLY A 62 -5.18 -11.06 -11.24
N GLY A 63 -6.25 -10.27 -11.23
CA GLY A 63 -7.01 -9.95 -10.02
C GLY A 63 -8.26 -10.81 -9.82
N VAL A 64 -9.08 -10.42 -8.84
CA VAL A 64 -10.33 -11.12 -8.47
C VAL A 64 -11.57 -10.39 -8.99
N GLY A 65 -11.43 -9.15 -9.48
CA GLY A 65 -12.52 -8.36 -10.04
C GLY A 65 -13.52 -7.82 -9.01
N LEU A 66 -13.17 -7.79 -7.73
CA LEU A 66 -14.09 -7.32 -6.67
C LEU A 66 -14.13 -5.79 -6.57
N GLY A 67 -15.18 -5.30 -5.88
CA GLY A 67 -15.48 -3.88 -5.78
C GLY A 67 -14.81 -3.17 -4.60
N LEU A 68 -15.18 -1.90 -4.45
CA LEU A 68 -14.86 -1.11 -3.26
C LEU A 68 -15.44 -1.71 -1.96
N PRO A 69 -16.68 -2.25 -1.92
CA PRO A 69 -17.23 -2.82 -0.69
C PRO A 69 -16.36 -3.97 -0.15
N GLU A 70 -15.91 -4.87 -1.02
CA GLU A 70 -15.04 -5.99 -0.66
C GLU A 70 -13.65 -5.51 -0.22
N ALA A 71 -13.10 -4.48 -0.88
CA ALA A 71 -11.84 -3.88 -0.46
C ALA A 71 -11.93 -3.22 0.91
N VAL A 72 -13.06 -2.58 1.26
CA VAL A 72 -13.27 -2.03 2.60
C VAL A 72 -13.19 -3.13 3.65
N LEU A 73 -13.86 -4.27 3.43
CA LEU A 73 -13.80 -5.42 4.35
C LEU A 73 -12.38 -5.97 4.48
N LEU A 74 -11.63 -6.04 3.38
CA LEU A 74 -10.22 -6.43 3.39
C LEU A 74 -9.38 -5.49 4.29
N PHE A 75 -9.55 -4.17 4.14
CA PHE A 75 -8.81 -3.19 4.93
C PHE A 75 -9.26 -3.12 6.40
N GLU A 76 -10.53 -3.42 6.70
CA GLU A 76 -11.01 -3.56 8.08
C GLU A 76 -10.29 -4.69 8.81
N GLU A 77 -10.16 -5.86 8.17
CA GLU A 77 -9.44 -6.99 8.78
C GLU A 77 -7.92 -6.75 8.81
N ALA A 78 -7.35 -6.08 7.80
CA ALA A 78 -5.96 -5.63 7.85
C ALA A 78 -5.68 -4.69 9.03
N GLY A 79 -6.59 -3.75 9.30
CA GLY A 79 -6.53 -2.87 10.46
C GLY A 79 -6.70 -3.62 11.78
N ARG A 80 -7.61 -4.60 11.84
CA ARG A 80 -7.78 -5.47 13.02
C ARG A 80 -6.51 -6.26 13.35
N ALA A 81 -5.80 -6.73 12.34
CA ALA A 81 -4.53 -7.43 12.47
C ALA A 81 -3.32 -6.49 12.62
N LEU A 82 -3.54 -5.17 12.63
CA LEU A 82 -2.52 -4.13 12.81
C LEU A 82 -1.38 -4.21 11.76
N LEU A 83 -1.72 -4.52 10.51
CA LEU A 83 -0.73 -4.62 9.44
C LEU A 83 -0.01 -3.26 9.25
N PRO A 84 1.34 -3.25 9.30
CA PRO A 84 2.12 -2.03 9.08
C PRO A 84 2.32 -1.75 7.59
N GLY A 85 2.62 -0.50 7.27
CA GLY A 85 3.09 -0.07 5.96
C GLY A 85 2.00 0.55 5.05
N PRO A 86 2.38 0.90 3.81
CA PRO A 86 1.56 1.72 2.92
C PRO A 86 0.55 0.88 2.11
N LEU A 87 -0.27 0.08 2.80
CA LEU A 87 -1.15 -0.93 2.18
C LEU A 87 -2.09 -0.32 1.14
N VAL A 88 -2.73 0.80 1.47
CA VAL A 88 -3.68 1.49 0.60
C VAL A 88 -3.00 2.00 -0.67
N ALA A 89 -1.83 2.64 -0.52
CA ALA A 89 -1.11 3.19 -1.67
C ALA A 89 -0.65 2.08 -2.64
N THR A 90 -0.19 0.94 -2.11
CA THR A 90 0.19 -0.21 -2.94
C THR A 90 -1.02 -0.86 -3.60
N HIS A 91 -2.13 -1.04 -2.88
CA HIS A 91 -3.37 -1.57 -3.45
C HIS A 91 -3.90 -0.68 -4.59
N LEU A 92 -3.88 0.65 -4.42
CA LEU A 92 -4.28 1.58 -5.48
C LEU A 92 -3.31 1.55 -6.68
N ALA A 93 -2.03 1.27 -6.43
CA ALA A 93 -1.01 1.19 -7.46
C ALA A 93 -0.91 -0.18 -8.15
N ALA A 94 -1.68 -1.19 -7.72
CA ALA A 94 -1.53 -2.57 -8.18
C ALA A 94 -1.59 -2.73 -9.71
N GLY A 95 -2.43 -1.93 -10.39
CA GLY A 95 -2.54 -1.92 -11.86
C GLY A 95 -1.66 -0.87 -12.56
N LEU A 96 -0.89 -0.09 -11.80
CA LEU A 96 -0.10 1.05 -12.31
C LEU A 96 1.41 0.81 -12.17
N VAL A 97 1.83 0.08 -11.15
CA VAL A 97 3.23 -0.20 -10.82
C VAL A 97 3.48 -1.69 -10.96
N LYS A 98 4.46 -2.06 -11.78
CA LYS A 98 4.86 -3.45 -11.96
C LYS A 98 5.29 -4.06 -10.62
N GLY A 99 4.74 -5.23 -10.29
CA GLY A 99 5.07 -5.95 -9.05
C GLY A 99 4.27 -5.49 -7.83
N ALA A 100 3.44 -4.45 -7.93
CA ALA A 100 2.65 -3.98 -6.79
C ALA A 100 1.51 -4.95 -6.45
N ALA A 101 0.87 -5.55 -7.46
CA ALA A 101 -0.17 -6.56 -7.27
C ALA A 101 0.37 -7.81 -6.56
N GLU A 102 1.59 -8.22 -6.92
CA GLU A 102 2.28 -9.41 -6.41
C GLU A 102 3.05 -9.14 -5.10
N GLY A 103 3.05 -7.90 -4.60
CA GLY A 103 3.78 -7.52 -3.39
C GLY A 103 5.31 -7.51 -3.56
N GLU A 104 5.81 -7.50 -4.79
CA GLU A 104 7.23 -7.31 -5.09
C GLU A 104 7.64 -5.83 -4.95
N ALA A 105 6.75 -4.93 -5.34
CA ALA A 105 6.92 -3.49 -5.23
C ALA A 105 6.11 -2.92 -4.04
N VAL A 106 6.75 -2.05 -3.27
CA VAL A 106 6.11 -1.27 -2.21
C VAL A 106 5.88 0.13 -2.76
N VAL A 107 4.63 0.58 -2.71
CA VAL A 107 4.24 1.91 -3.15
C VAL A 107 3.71 2.69 -1.96
N THR A 108 4.29 3.87 -1.72
CA THR A 108 3.77 4.83 -0.74
C THR A 108 3.05 5.98 -1.46
N ALA A 109 2.41 6.88 -0.71
CA ALA A 109 1.74 8.04 -1.26
C ALA A 109 2.28 9.33 -0.66
N ALA A 110 2.47 10.33 -1.52
CA ALA A 110 2.79 11.69 -1.14
C ALA A 110 1.62 12.60 -1.49
N GLU A 111 1.06 13.24 -0.48
CA GLU A 111 0.19 14.40 -0.68
C GLU A 111 1.05 15.66 -0.80
N GLY A 112 0.57 16.63 -1.57
CA GLY A 112 1.24 17.92 -1.71
C GLY A 112 1.53 18.60 -0.37
N GLY A 113 2.49 19.53 -0.39
CA GLY A 113 2.76 20.45 0.72
C GLY A 113 3.74 20.03 1.79
N GLY A 114 4.72 19.20 1.43
CA GLY A 114 5.88 18.98 2.30
C GLY A 114 5.55 18.21 3.56
N ARG A 115 4.41 17.50 3.60
CA ARG A 115 4.09 16.57 4.67
C ARG A 115 5.09 15.39 4.64
N PRO A 116 5.49 14.86 5.80
CA PRO A 116 6.27 13.63 5.83
C PRO A 116 5.55 12.49 5.11
N VAL A 117 6.30 11.70 4.34
CA VAL A 117 5.78 10.53 3.63
C VAL A 117 6.17 9.30 4.43
N ALA A 118 5.17 8.56 4.91
CA ALA A 118 5.40 7.29 5.61
C ALA A 118 6.06 6.25 4.69
N ASP A 119 6.89 5.39 5.26
CA ASP A 119 7.54 4.27 4.57
C ASP A 119 8.40 4.64 3.34
N LEU A 120 8.72 5.92 3.14
CA LEU A 120 9.46 6.39 1.96
C LEU A 120 10.83 5.70 1.80
N GLY A 121 11.52 5.42 2.91
CA GLY A 121 12.81 4.73 2.89
C GLY A 121 12.72 3.29 2.38
N GLY A 122 11.55 2.66 2.50
CA GLY A 122 11.28 1.29 2.06
C GLY A 122 10.51 1.19 0.74
N ALA A 123 10.01 2.29 0.19
CA ALA A 123 9.17 2.30 -1.01
C ALA A 123 9.98 2.31 -2.32
N ASP A 124 9.49 1.57 -3.32
CA ASP A 124 10.02 1.51 -4.68
C ASP A 124 9.39 2.57 -5.59
N ALA A 125 8.15 2.96 -5.29
CA ALA A 125 7.41 3.98 -6.01
C ALA A 125 6.59 4.86 -5.06
N VAL A 126 6.23 6.05 -5.54
CA VAL A 126 5.39 7.01 -4.83
C VAL A 126 4.23 7.44 -5.73
N LEU A 127 3.00 7.29 -5.24
CA LEU A 127 1.81 7.92 -5.80
C LEU A 127 1.77 9.38 -5.38
N VAL A 128 1.65 10.31 -6.33
CA VAL A 128 1.59 11.74 -6.03
C VAL A 128 0.17 12.26 -6.24
N GLY A 129 -0.42 12.84 -5.19
CA GLY A 129 -1.72 13.50 -5.28
C GLY A 129 -1.63 14.85 -6.03
N GLY A 130 -2.71 15.24 -6.73
CA GLY A 130 -2.80 16.54 -7.43
C GLY A 130 -2.48 16.52 -8.93
N GLY A 131 -2.14 15.34 -9.47
CA GLY A 131 -2.03 15.04 -10.89
C GLY A 131 -1.64 13.57 -10.99
N ALA A 132 -2.42 12.74 -11.68
CA ALA A 132 -2.23 11.29 -11.70
C ALA A 132 -0.82 10.92 -12.22
N GLY A 133 0.11 10.74 -11.30
CA GLY A 133 1.52 10.53 -11.60
C GLY A 133 2.13 9.57 -10.60
N VAL A 134 2.93 8.64 -11.13
CA VAL A 134 3.72 7.70 -10.35
C VAL A 134 5.19 8.03 -10.53
N VAL A 135 5.92 8.09 -9.43
CA VAL A 135 7.37 8.30 -9.46
C VAL A 135 8.07 7.04 -8.97
N GLU A 136 8.81 6.37 -9.85
CA GLU A 136 9.57 5.15 -9.52
C GLU A 136 11.06 5.43 -9.29
N GLY A 137 11.65 4.77 -8.28
CA GLY A 137 13.09 4.87 -8.05
C GLY A 137 13.64 4.38 -6.72
N ARG A 138 14.90 3.92 -6.75
CA ARG A 138 15.72 3.67 -5.54
C ARG A 138 16.59 4.88 -5.19
N GLY A 139 16.89 5.06 -3.89
CA GLY A 139 17.88 6.04 -3.40
C GLY A 139 17.34 7.46 -3.24
N TRP A 140 16.24 7.60 -2.51
CA TRP A 140 15.63 8.88 -2.16
C TRP A 140 16.61 9.77 -1.37
N ARG A 141 16.83 11.01 -1.80
CA ARG A 141 17.54 12.03 -1.01
C ARG A 141 16.61 13.19 -0.71
N CYS A 142 16.43 13.47 0.58
CA CYS A 142 15.81 14.68 1.06
C CYS A 142 16.91 15.73 1.31
N LEU A 143 16.99 16.75 0.45
CA LEU A 143 17.93 17.87 0.63
C LEU A 143 17.11 19.16 0.76
N ARG A 144 17.19 19.81 1.93
CA ARG A 144 16.54 21.09 2.24
C ARG A 144 15.05 21.13 1.86
N GLY A 145 14.29 20.13 2.32
CA GLY A 145 12.85 20.07 2.11
C GLY A 145 12.44 19.78 0.66
N ARG A 146 13.31 19.19 -0.17
CA ARG A 146 12.95 18.69 -1.51
C ARG A 146 13.46 17.25 -1.67
N CYS A 147 12.59 16.36 -2.13
CA CYS A 147 12.98 14.99 -2.50
C CYS A 147 13.51 14.96 -3.93
N TRP A 148 14.73 14.43 -4.11
CA TRP A 148 15.39 14.27 -5.41
C TRP A 148 15.69 12.80 -5.68
N ARG A 149 15.55 12.38 -6.95
CA ARG A 149 16.09 11.12 -7.48
C ARG A 149 17.33 11.39 -8.33
N ARG A 150 18.36 10.53 -8.24
CA ARG A 150 19.63 10.65 -8.98
C ARG A 150 19.49 10.75 -10.51
N SER A 151 18.44 10.19 -11.10
CA SER A 151 18.24 10.14 -12.56
C SER A 151 17.15 11.08 -13.10
N TRP A 152 16.42 11.79 -12.23
CA TRP A 152 15.40 12.75 -12.64
C TRP A 152 15.89 14.17 -12.33
N ARG A 153 16.12 14.98 -13.39
CA ARG A 153 16.63 16.37 -13.29
C ARG A 153 15.48 17.39 -13.24
N GLY A 154 14.46 17.13 -12.43
CA GLY A 154 13.38 18.08 -12.18
C GLY A 154 13.27 18.38 -10.67
N PRO A 155 13.06 19.63 -10.25
CA PRO A 155 12.76 19.92 -8.85
C PRO A 155 11.31 19.52 -8.54
N PHE A 156 11.07 18.80 -7.44
CA PHE A 156 9.77 18.86 -6.75
C PHE A 156 9.77 20.12 -5.87
N PRO A 157 8.98 21.16 -6.18
CA PRO A 157 8.96 22.37 -5.37
C PRO A 157 8.04 22.16 -4.16
N CYS A 158 8.59 21.94 -2.98
CA CYS A 158 7.82 21.91 -1.71
C CYS A 158 7.32 23.30 -1.24
N GLY A 159 7.14 24.28 -2.12
CA GLY A 159 6.98 25.67 -1.69
C GLY A 159 6.15 26.58 -2.59
N ARG A 160 5.26 26.05 -3.44
CA ARG A 160 4.34 26.92 -4.19
C ARG A 160 2.92 26.39 -4.15
N TRP A 161 2.36 26.45 -2.95
CA TRP A 161 0.92 26.58 -2.76
C TRP A 161 0.52 27.97 -3.26
N ILE A 162 -0.28 28.02 -4.31
CA ILE A 162 -0.95 29.22 -4.81
C ILE A 162 -2.40 29.13 -4.26
N PRO A 163 -2.97 30.23 -3.75
CA PRO A 163 -3.86 30.24 -2.58
C PRO A 163 -5.19 29.49 -2.75
#